data_AF-A0A9P5C0F7-F1
#
_entry.id   AF-A0A9P5C0F7-F1
#
_cell.length_a   1.000
_cell.length_b   1.000
_cell.length_c   1.000
_cell.angle_alpha   90.00
_cell.angle_beta   90.00
_cell.angle_gamma   90.00
#
_symmetry.space_group_name_H-M   'P 1'
#
loop_
_entity.id
_entity.type
_entity.pdbx_description
1 polymer ?
#
loop_
_entity_poly.entity_id
_entity_poly.type
_entity_poly.pdbx_seq_one_letter_code
_entity_poly.pdbx_strand_id
1 'polypeptide(L)'
;MPSASDSAHATTTARTGAPPKKPSTSYRDSMLGVFALLLAFRIVNALTLRTFFQPDEFYQSLEPAWQLAFGSASNAWITWEWRTQLRSSLHPELFAAAYRVAALLADYCGLSLPVKAELLLSTPKVVQAVSAALLDCYTWKLAEKVYGRGSRTALTTLAISVCSPWQWFCSTRTLSNCLETTFTSIAVYFWPWHWTATREPPREGKSPVAAQHDLKSILQLRLSLLLAASACVLRPTNVLIWLPITVPTLWQAPKRLRYILIREAILCGSAVLGISVLSDRAYYGVWTLPPLRFLYFNIAQSLAVFYGRNRPDYYLTEGLPLLLTTALPFAAVGLWRSLQGPTSSDNASSSSHGTLARLAWTSLTMPLVLSLISHKEVRFLYPILPFLHILSAHPLSAFLLPHARPSRCAVVGLLLLINITIAGYASQVHQRGVVDVLHYIRHKHESRNNMSPYTTSSPPSAVLNTTVGFLMPCHSTPWRSHLVYSEVNAWALTCEPPVDIPLDQRNSYLDEADEFYINPGPRRWLRDNMEHVNTITSSGSRSAQFLASQDPKFRAKYRRQWPQNLVFFAALEDELKDVLKETRYKECWRGFNSHFHDDSRRVGDVIVWCLDE
;
A
#
# COMPACT_ATOMS: atom_id res chain seq x y z
N MET A 1 -31.16 56.55 72.95
CA MET A 1 -30.72 55.19 73.32
C MET A 1 -31.27 54.23 72.29
N PRO A 2 -30.44 53.37 71.68
CA PRO A 2 -30.24 53.48 70.25
C PRO A 2 -30.85 52.38 69.39
N SER A 3 -30.97 52.76 68.13
CA SER A 3 -31.29 52.06 66.89
C SER A 3 -30.07 51.36 66.26
N ALA A 4 -30.36 50.32 65.47
CA ALA A 4 -29.67 49.74 64.30
C ALA A 4 -28.17 50.01 64.05
N SER A 5 -27.42 48.92 63.79
CA SER A 5 -26.38 48.91 62.76
C SER A 5 -26.10 47.50 62.21
N ASP A 6 -26.20 47.36 60.90
CA ASP A 6 -25.67 46.28 60.08
C ASP A 6 -24.15 46.12 60.25
N SER A 7 -23.68 44.87 60.24
CA SER A 7 -22.29 44.56 59.88
C SER A 7 -22.23 43.25 59.11
N ALA A 8 -22.19 43.37 57.78
CA ALA A 8 -21.85 42.30 56.86
C ALA A 8 -20.38 41.92 57.03
N HIS A 9 -20.10 40.71 57.51
CA HIS A 9 -18.78 40.11 57.41
C HIS A 9 -18.59 39.49 56.02
N ALA A 10 -17.74 40.11 55.22
CA ALA A 10 -17.25 39.57 53.96
C ALA A 10 -16.35 38.35 54.22
N THR A 11 -16.83 37.15 53.88
CA THR A 11 -16.00 35.94 53.84
C THR A 11 -15.47 35.76 52.42
N THR A 12 -14.25 36.23 52.17
CA THR A 12 -13.48 35.97 50.95
C THR A 12 -13.13 34.49 50.90
N THR A 13 -13.90 33.69 50.16
CA THR A 13 -13.58 32.28 49.91
C THR A 13 -12.46 32.21 48.87
N ALA A 14 -11.23 32.02 49.35
CA ALA A 14 -10.10 31.67 48.52
C ALA A 14 -10.35 30.30 47.86
N ARG A 15 -10.69 30.30 46.56
CA ARG A 15 -10.67 29.10 45.71
C ARG A 15 -9.23 28.61 45.60
N THR A 16 -8.87 27.62 46.40
CA THR A 16 -7.68 26.79 46.20
C THR A 16 -7.84 26.03 44.90
N GLY A 17 -7.17 26.52 43.85
CA GLY A 17 -7.08 25.83 42.56
C GLY A 17 -6.34 24.51 42.75
N ALA A 18 -7.05 23.39 42.52
CA ALA A 18 -6.42 22.08 42.48
C ALA A 18 -5.31 22.07 41.41
N PRO A 19 -4.13 21.48 41.69
CA PRO A 19 -3.05 21.43 40.73
C PRO A 19 -3.45 20.56 39.51
N PRO A 20 -2.89 20.83 38.32
CA PRO A 20 -3.24 20.09 37.11
C PRO A 20 -2.97 18.60 37.28
N LYS A 21 -4.00 17.76 37.07
CA LYS A 21 -3.88 16.30 37.08
C LYS A 21 -2.79 15.86 36.09
N LYS A 22 -1.72 15.26 36.61
CA LYS A 22 -0.74 14.52 35.80
C LYS A 22 -1.49 13.48 34.95
N PRO A 23 -1.14 13.25 33.67
CA PRO A 23 -1.75 12.18 32.89
C PRO A 23 -1.55 10.85 33.62
N SER A 24 -2.63 10.11 33.84
CA SER A 24 -2.58 8.82 34.53
C SER A 24 -1.72 7.84 33.73
N THR A 25 -0.79 7.16 34.42
CA THR A 25 0.03 6.07 33.88
C THR A 25 -0.83 5.01 33.17
N SER A 26 -1.98 4.69 33.76
CA SER A 26 -3.00 3.77 33.23
C SER A 26 -3.42 4.01 31.77
N TYR A 27 -3.55 5.26 31.31
CA TYR A 27 -3.93 5.52 29.90
C TYR A 27 -2.77 5.25 28.93
N ARG A 28 -1.54 5.57 29.34
CA ARG A 28 -0.35 5.26 28.53
C ARG A 28 -0.16 3.75 28.39
N ASP A 29 -0.35 3.03 29.49
CA ASP A 29 -0.27 1.57 29.51
C ASP A 29 -1.36 0.94 28.65
N SER A 30 -2.59 1.47 28.71
CA SER A 30 -3.69 1.07 27.82
C SER A 30 -3.38 1.32 26.34
N MET A 31 -2.82 2.49 25.99
CA MET A 31 -2.44 2.81 24.62
C MET A 31 -1.36 1.87 24.07
N LEU A 32 -0.35 1.57 24.89
CA LEU A 32 0.72 0.63 24.52
C LEU A 32 0.15 -0.78 24.32
N GLY A 33 -0.77 -1.21 25.19
CA GLY A 33 -1.49 -2.47 25.05
C GLY A 33 -2.29 -2.56 23.75
N VAL A 34 -3.07 -1.52 23.42
CA VAL A 34 -3.82 -1.46 22.15
C VAL A 34 -2.88 -1.51 20.94
N PHE A 35 -1.80 -0.75 20.95
CA PHE A 35 -0.83 -0.78 19.86
C PHE A 35 -0.15 -2.15 19.71
N ALA A 36 0.26 -2.79 20.81
CA ALA A 36 0.87 -4.11 20.78
C ALA A 36 -0.09 -5.18 20.22
N LEU A 37 -1.37 -5.13 20.59
CA LEU A 37 -2.41 -6.01 20.04
C LEU A 37 -2.61 -5.77 18.53
N LEU A 38 -2.68 -4.51 18.11
CA LEU A 38 -2.79 -4.15 16.68
C LEU A 38 -1.57 -4.61 15.89
N LEU A 39 -0.37 -4.46 16.45
CA LEU A 39 0.87 -4.89 15.82
C LEU A 39 0.90 -6.42 15.67
N ALA A 40 0.60 -7.17 16.73
CA ALA A 40 0.53 -8.62 16.67
C ALA A 40 -0.50 -9.08 15.63
N PHE A 41 -1.69 -8.48 15.65
CA PHE A 41 -2.74 -8.74 14.68
C PHE A 41 -2.30 -8.45 13.23
N ARG A 42 -1.66 -7.31 12.97
CA ARG A 42 -1.22 -6.93 11.62
C ARG A 42 -0.03 -7.75 11.14
N ILE A 43 0.83 -8.23 12.04
CA ILE A 43 1.89 -9.19 11.70
C ILE A 43 1.26 -10.50 11.24
N VAL A 44 0.30 -11.05 11.99
CA VAL A 44 -0.41 -12.27 11.59
C VAL A 44 -1.12 -12.07 10.26
N ASN A 45 -1.83 -10.96 10.08
CA ASN A 45 -2.49 -10.61 8.81
C ASN A 45 -1.47 -10.58 7.65
N ALA A 46 -0.37 -9.83 7.79
CA ALA A 46 0.62 -9.68 6.73
C ALA A 46 1.31 -11.01 6.37
N LEU A 47 1.70 -11.82 7.36
CA LEU A 47 2.36 -13.10 7.14
C LEU A 47 1.42 -14.16 6.56
N THR A 48 0.12 -14.09 6.87
CA THR A 48 -0.88 -15.02 6.35
C THR A 48 -1.43 -14.60 4.98
N LEU A 49 -1.20 -13.37 4.51
CA LEU A 49 -1.60 -12.92 3.18
C LEU A 49 -0.91 -13.76 2.08
N ARG A 50 -1.71 -14.40 1.21
CA ARG A 50 -1.24 -15.30 0.13
C ARG A 50 -1.62 -14.87 -1.29
N THR A 51 -2.27 -13.72 -1.43
CA THR A 51 -2.88 -13.31 -2.70
C THR A 51 -2.16 -12.13 -3.33
N PHE A 52 -2.24 -12.04 -4.66
CA PHE A 52 -1.79 -10.90 -5.44
C PHE A 52 -2.90 -9.86 -5.57
N PHE A 53 -2.57 -8.56 -5.55
CA PHE A 53 -3.53 -7.50 -5.84
C PHE A 53 -3.08 -6.64 -7.02
N GLN A 54 -1.88 -6.07 -6.95
CA GLN A 54 -1.37 -5.20 -8.00
C GLN A 54 0.14 -5.36 -8.22
N PRO A 55 0.62 -5.19 -9.46
CA PRO A 55 2.04 -5.29 -9.76
C PRO A 55 2.88 -4.26 -9.01
N ASP A 56 2.31 -3.11 -8.66
CA ASP A 56 2.93 -2.05 -7.87
C ASP A 56 3.47 -2.53 -6.51
N GLU A 57 2.91 -3.61 -5.95
CA GLU A 57 3.40 -4.25 -4.72
C GLU A 57 4.82 -4.78 -4.86
N PHE A 58 5.26 -5.08 -6.08
CA PHE A 58 6.57 -5.67 -6.34
C PHE A 58 7.41 -4.72 -7.19
N TYR A 59 6.92 -4.33 -8.36
CA TYR A 59 7.71 -3.61 -9.36
C TYR A 59 7.91 -2.12 -9.04
N GLN A 60 7.13 -1.54 -8.14
CA GLN A 60 7.30 -0.16 -7.65
C GLN A 60 7.79 -0.07 -6.20
N SER A 61 8.13 -1.20 -5.58
CA SER A 61 8.63 -1.22 -4.21
C SER A 61 9.70 -2.28 -4.01
N LEU A 62 9.34 -3.56 -4.07
CA LEU A 62 10.24 -4.65 -3.68
C LEU A 62 11.34 -4.96 -4.70
N GLU A 63 11.10 -4.87 -6.00
CA GLU A 63 12.13 -5.13 -7.02
C GLU A 63 13.22 -4.04 -7.04
N PRO A 64 12.90 -2.73 -7.03
CA PRO A 64 13.89 -1.67 -6.83
C PRO A 64 14.61 -1.79 -5.48
N ALA A 65 13.88 -2.11 -4.41
CA ALA A 65 14.46 -2.32 -3.09
C ALA A 65 15.45 -3.49 -3.07
N TRP A 66 15.12 -4.58 -3.77
CA TRP A 66 15.98 -5.74 -3.91
C TRP A 66 17.27 -5.38 -4.64
N GLN A 67 17.19 -4.65 -5.76
CA GLN A 67 18.38 -4.19 -6.48
C GLN A 67 19.26 -3.28 -5.60
N LEU A 68 18.66 -2.38 -4.81
CA LEU A 68 19.42 -1.56 -3.86
C LEU A 68 20.10 -2.41 -2.77
N ALA A 69 19.39 -3.42 -2.28
CA ALA A 69 19.87 -4.30 -1.22
C ALA A 69 20.86 -5.37 -1.68
N PHE A 70 20.92 -5.74 -2.95
CA PHE A 70 21.75 -6.87 -3.39
C PHE A 70 22.56 -6.60 -4.66
N GLY A 71 22.42 -5.42 -5.27
CA GLY A 71 23.14 -5.01 -6.48
C GLY A 71 22.47 -5.47 -7.76
N SER A 72 22.95 -4.98 -8.91
CA SER A 72 22.38 -5.30 -10.23
C SER A 72 22.52 -6.77 -10.63
N ALA A 73 23.55 -7.46 -10.14
CA ALA A 73 23.76 -8.89 -10.39
C ALA A 73 22.68 -9.79 -9.75
N SER A 74 21.82 -9.23 -8.89
CA SER A 74 20.72 -9.97 -8.26
C SER A 74 19.56 -10.26 -9.21
N ASN A 75 19.59 -9.78 -10.47
CA ASN A 75 18.54 -10.01 -11.46
C ASN A 75 17.15 -9.57 -10.98
N ALA A 76 17.06 -8.40 -10.33
CA ALA A 76 15.78 -7.76 -10.00
C ALA A 76 15.14 -7.14 -11.24
N TRP A 77 13.81 -7.11 -11.31
CA TRP A 77 13.12 -6.54 -12.47
C TRP A 77 12.84 -5.05 -12.27
N ILE A 78 13.64 -4.21 -12.92
CA ILE A 78 13.43 -2.75 -12.91
C ILE A 78 12.60 -2.34 -14.11
N THR A 79 11.44 -1.74 -13.85
CA THR A 79 10.53 -1.24 -14.89
C THR A 79 10.97 0.10 -15.47
N TRP A 80 10.38 0.46 -16.60
CA TRP A 80 10.60 1.72 -17.31
C TRP A 80 10.38 2.97 -16.45
N GLU A 81 9.48 2.92 -15.46
CA GLU A 81 9.17 4.05 -14.57
C GLU A 81 10.42 4.51 -13.79
N TRP A 82 11.28 3.56 -13.42
CA TRP A 82 12.55 3.85 -12.75
C TRP A 82 13.58 4.35 -13.76
N ARG A 83 13.65 3.75 -14.96
CA ARG A 83 14.56 4.23 -16.02
C ARG A 83 14.28 5.69 -16.41
N THR A 84 13.01 6.09 -16.37
CA THR A 84 12.54 7.46 -16.68
C THR A 84 12.47 8.40 -15.47
N GLN A 85 12.85 7.91 -14.28
CA GLN A 85 12.91 8.68 -13.03
C GLN A 85 11.54 9.24 -12.60
N LEU A 86 10.46 8.47 -12.78
CA LEU A 86 9.10 8.86 -12.44
C LEU A 86 8.70 8.59 -10.98
N ARG A 87 9.48 7.80 -10.26
CA ARG A 87 9.17 7.35 -8.89
C ARG A 87 10.22 7.83 -7.89
N SER A 88 9.79 8.19 -6.68
CA SER A 88 10.72 8.50 -5.59
C SER A 88 11.37 7.22 -5.06
N SER A 89 12.67 7.26 -4.80
CA SER A 89 13.42 6.13 -4.21
C SER A 89 13.13 5.89 -2.74
N LEU A 90 12.55 6.88 -2.03
CA LEU A 90 12.30 6.81 -0.58
C LEU A 90 11.51 5.58 -0.13
N HIS A 91 10.50 5.16 -0.91
CA HIS A 91 9.68 4.01 -0.55
C HIS A 91 10.44 2.67 -0.73
N PRO A 92 11.09 2.39 -1.87
CA PRO A 92 12.00 1.24 -1.97
C PRO A 92 13.15 1.25 -0.96
N GLU A 93 13.74 2.41 -0.66
CA GLU A 93 14.87 2.53 0.28
C GLU A 93 14.53 1.99 1.68
N LEU A 94 13.30 2.20 2.14
CA LEU A 94 12.79 1.61 3.38
C LEU A 94 12.92 0.08 3.38
N PHE A 95 12.48 -0.57 2.30
CA PHE A 95 12.56 -2.02 2.16
C PHE A 95 13.99 -2.50 1.90
N ALA A 96 14.79 -1.73 1.18
CA ALA A 96 16.19 -2.06 0.91
C ALA A 96 16.99 -2.11 2.22
N ALA A 97 16.80 -1.12 3.10
CA ALA A 97 17.38 -1.11 4.43
C ALA A 97 16.91 -2.32 5.26
N ALA A 98 15.62 -2.64 5.22
CA ALA A 98 15.07 -3.80 5.93
C ALA A 98 15.67 -5.13 5.41
N TYR A 99 15.77 -5.31 4.09
CA TYR A 99 16.40 -6.48 3.47
C TYR A 99 17.87 -6.62 3.87
N ARG A 100 18.64 -5.52 3.89
CA ARG A 100 20.04 -5.52 4.32
C ARG A 100 20.18 -5.96 5.77
N VAL A 101 19.35 -5.41 6.67
CA VAL A 101 19.36 -5.80 8.09
C VAL A 101 18.98 -7.28 8.23
N ALA A 102 17.92 -7.74 7.55
CA ALA A 102 17.51 -9.14 7.58
C ALA A 102 18.59 -10.09 7.06
N ALA A 103 19.25 -9.74 5.96
CA ALA A 103 20.35 -10.52 5.40
C ALA A 103 21.55 -10.60 6.37
N LEU A 104 21.95 -9.47 6.96
CA LEU A 104 23.04 -9.42 7.95
C LEU A 104 22.73 -10.25 9.19
N LEU A 105 21.49 -10.20 9.69
CA LEU A 105 21.05 -11.01 10.82
C LEU A 105 21.04 -12.51 10.45
N ALA A 106 20.61 -12.86 9.24
CA ALA A 106 20.66 -14.24 8.77
C ALA A 106 22.10 -14.77 8.71
N ASP A 107 23.02 -13.95 8.19
CA ASP A 107 24.43 -14.32 8.07
C ASP A 107 25.10 -14.42 9.45
N TYR A 108 24.82 -13.47 10.35
CA TYR A 108 25.32 -13.48 11.73
C TYR A 108 24.84 -14.70 12.53
N CYS A 109 23.57 -15.09 12.35
CA CYS A 109 22.99 -16.27 12.99
C CYS A 109 23.34 -17.59 12.29
N GLY A 110 24.10 -17.57 11.19
CA GLY A 110 24.44 -18.76 10.41
C GLY A 110 23.23 -19.49 9.84
N LEU A 111 22.18 -18.77 9.44
CA LEU A 111 20.97 -19.36 8.88
C LEU A 111 21.25 -20.01 7.52
N SER A 112 20.65 -21.16 7.27
CA SER A 112 20.73 -21.83 5.97
C SER A 112 20.07 -20.97 4.87
N LEU A 113 20.48 -21.16 3.61
CA LEU A 113 19.96 -20.39 2.47
C LEU A 113 18.42 -20.41 2.36
N PRO A 114 17.72 -21.55 2.55
CA PRO A 114 16.25 -21.57 2.53
C PRO A 114 15.61 -20.76 3.66
N VAL A 115 16.19 -20.81 4.87
CA VAL A 115 15.69 -20.02 6.01
C VAL A 115 15.93 -18.52 5.78
N LYS A 116 17.09 -18.16 5.20
CA LYS A 116 17.36 -16.78 4.77
C LYS A 116 16.35 -16.32 3.72
N ALA A 117 15.98 -17.18 2.76
CA ALA A 117 14.96 -16.86 1.76
C ALA A 117 13.59 -16.58 2.39
N GLU A 118 13.14 -17.40 3.34
CA GLU A 118 11.90 -17.17 4.10
C GLU A 118 11.93 -15.87 4.91
N LEU A 119 13.06 -15.57 5.54
CA LEU A 119 13.24 -14.33 6.28
C LEU A 119 13.11 -13.12 5.35
N LEU A 120 13.76 -13.17 4.18
CA LEU A 120 13.67 -12.10 3.19
C LEU A 120 12.24 -11.92 2.68
N LEU A 121 11.51 -12.98 2.36
CA LEU A 121 10.08 -12.91 2.00
C LEU A 121 9.20 -12.28 3.10
N SER A 122 9.49 -12.59 4.35
CA SER A 122 8.71 -12.14 5.51
C SER A 122 9.02 -10.70 5.91
N THR A 123 10.24 -10.23 5.66
CA THR A 123 10.74 -8.91 6.06
C THR A 123 9.86 -7.74 5.61
N PRO A 124 9.54 -7.57 4.30
CA PRO A 124 8.71 -6.45 3.86
C PRO A 124 7.28 -6.54 4.39
N LYS A 125 6.75 -7.75 4.62
CA LYS A 125 5.43 -7.98 5.24
C LYS A 125 5.41 -7.46 6.67
N VAL A 126 6.46 -7.70 7.46
CA VAL A 126 6.57 -7.19 8.84
C VAL A 126 6.71 -5.66 8.85
N VAL A 127 7.51 -5.08 7.95
CA VAL A 127 7.63 -3.62 7.82
C VAL A 127 6.25 -2.99 7.55
N GLN A 128 5.47 -3.56 6.64
CA GLN A 128 4.12 -3.05 6.37
C GLN A 128 3.12 -3.33 7.50
N ALA A 129 3.27 -4.43 8.25
CA ALA A 129 2.46 -4.67 9.44
C ALA A 129 2.63 -3.55 10.49
N VAL A 130 3.84 -3.01 10.65
CA VAL A 130 4.09 -1.86 11.53
C VAL A 130 3.35 -0.62 11.02
N SER A 131 3.45 -0.31 9.73
CA SER A 131 2.71 0.80 9.10
C SER A 131 1.20 0.65 9.28
N ALA A 132 0.65 -0.53 9.03
CA ALA A 132 -0.77 -0.84 9.19
C ALA A 132 -1.25 -0.69 10.65
N ALA A 133 -0.46 -1.17 11.62
CA ALA A 133 -0.79 -1.04 13.04
C ALA A 133 -0.74 0.42 13.51
N LEU A 134 0.23 1.21 13.01
CA LEU A 134 0.29 2.65 13.23
C LEU A 134 -0.93 3.34 12.63
N LEU A 135 -1.33 2.98 11.41
CA LEU A 135 -2.51 3.53 10.76
C LEU A 135 -3.78 3.29 11.59
N ASP A 136 -4.03 2.06 12.04
CA ASP A 136 -5.19 1.76 12.90
C ASP A 136 -5.12 2.54 14.23
N CYS A 137 -3.94 2.55 14.87
CA CYS A 137 -3.74 3.24 16.14
C CYS A 137 -4.00 4.74 16.02
N TYR A 138 -3.47 5.40 14.99
CA TYR A 138 -3.64 6.84 14.82
C TYR A 138 -5.02 7.21 14.28
N THR A 139 -5.70 6.32 13.56
CA THR A 139 -7.12 6.47 13.23
C THR A 139 -7.97 6.46 14.51
N TRP A 140 -7.73 5.51 15.41
CA TRP A 140 -8.39 5.45 16.72
C TRP A 140 -8.06 6.67 17.59
N LYS A 141 -6.80 7.09 17.67
CA LYS A 141 -6.38 8.26 18.45
C LYS A 141 -6.97 9.56 17.90
N LEU A 142 -7.12 9.68 16.57
CA LEU A 142 -7.82 10.81 15.96
C LEU A 142 -9.30 10.78 16.33
N ALA A 143 -9.94 9.61 16.35
CA ALA A 143 -11.32 9.45 16.83
C ALA A 143 -11.47 9.84 18.31
N GLU A 144 -10.54 9.45 19.19
CA GLU A 144 -10.53 9.87 20.59
C GLU A 144 -10.34 11.39 20.74
N LYS A 145 -9.56 12.02 19.85
CA LYS A 145 -9.37 13.48 19.84
C LYS A 145 -10.67 14.22 19.50
N VAL A 146 -11.51 13.61 18.65
CA VAL A 146 -12.77 14.21 18.17
C VAL A 146 -13.95 13.91 19.08
N TYR A 147 -14.14 12.63 19.43
CA TYR A 147 -15.30 12.13 20.19
C TYR A 147 -15.06 12.03 21.70
N GLY A 148 -13.84 12.27 22.16
CA GLY A 148 -13.44 12.11 23.55
C GLY A 148 -12.72 10.78 23.82
N ARG A 149 -11.79 10.81 24.78
CA ARG A 149 -10.98 9.65 25.19
C ARG A 149 -11.85 8.57 25.82
N GLY A 150 -11.59 7.31 25.47
CA GLY A 150 -12.37 6.17 25.94
C GLY A 150 -13.84 6.20 25.49
N SER A 151 -14.22 7.08 24.57
CA SER A 151 -15.59 7.13 24.07
C SER A 151 -15.92 5.85 23.31
N ARG A 152 -17.17 5.40 23.44
CA ARG A 152 -17.68 4.27 22.67
C ARG A 152 -17.50 4.46 21.17
N THR A 153 -17.71 5.69 20.67
CA THR A 153 -17.54 6.03 19.26
C THR A 153 -16.10 5.86 18.78
N ALA A 154 -15.10 6.22 19.60
CA ALA A 154 -13.70 5.98 19.25
C ALA A 154 -13.40 4.47 19.16
N LEU A 155 -13.90 3.65 20.10
CA LEU A 155 -13.76 2.20 20.03
C LEU A 155 -14.49 1.60 18.81
N THR A 156 -15.67 2.12 18.48
CA THR A 156 -16.39 1.76 17.25
C THR A 156 -15.56 2.08 16.00
N THR A 157 -14.85 3.21 15.98
CA THR A 157 -13.92 3.55 14.87
C THR A 157 -12.83 2.51 14.72
N LEU A 158 -12.22 2.09 15.84
CA LEU A 158 -11.18 1.05 15.84
C LEU A 158 -11.74 -0.29 15.31
N ALA A 159 -12.94 -0.67 15.77
CA ALA A 159 -13.62 -1.88 15.29
C ALA A 159 -13.91 -1.82 13.79
N ILE A 160 -14.40 -0.68 13.27
CA ILE A 160 -14.60 -0.48 11.83
C ILE A 160 -13.27 -0.61 11.08
N SER A 161 -12.17 -0.01 11.59
CA SER A 161 -10.86 -0.08 10.93
C SER A 161 -10.32 -1.50 10.86
N VAL A 162 -10.33 -2.22 11.98
CA VAL A 162 -9.81 -3.60 12.07
C VAL A 162 -10.65 -4.56 11.23
N CYS A 163 -11.98 -4.39 11.23
CA CYS A 163 -12.92 -5.26 10.51
C CYS A 163 -13.27 -4.76 9.09
N SER A 164 -12.64 -3.69 8.59
CA SER A 164 -12.86 -3.22 7.23
C SER A 164 -12.15 -4.16 6.25
N PRO A 165 -12.85 -4.75 5.25
CA PRO A 165 -12.23 -5.67 4.30
C PRO A 165 -11.09 -5.02 3.52
N TRP A 166 -11.29 -3.77 3.09
CA TRP A 166 -10.25 -3.02 2.38
C TRP A 166 -9.03 -2.77 3.27
N GLN A 167 -9.24 -2.32 4.51
CA GLN A 167 -8.15 -2.10 5.45
C GLN A 167 -7.44 -3.41 5.81
N TRP A 168 -8.18 -4.53 5.95
CA TRP A 168 -7.59 -5.85 6.17
C TRP A 168 -6.70 -6.26 5.01
N PHE A 169 -7.22 -6.18 3.79
CA PHE A 169 -6.60 -6.68 2.56
C PHE A 169 -5.46 -5.80 2.03
N CYS A 170 -5.58 -4.47 2.16
CA CYS A 170 -4.68 -3.51 1.51
C CYS A 170 -3.54 -3.03 2.43
N SER A 171 -3.81 -2.79 3.72
CA SER A 171 -2.87 -2.08 4.62
C SER A 171 -1.50 -2.76 4.79
N THR A 172 -1.45 -4.08 4.67
CA THR A 172 -0.24 -4.90 4.84
C THR A 172 0.52 -5.12 3.54
N ARG A 173 -0.02 -4.66 2.41
CA ARG A 173 0.62 -4.74 1.09
C ARG A 173 1.66 -3.66 0.91
N THR A 174 2.67 -3.95 0.11
CA THR A 174 3.86 -3.11 -0.13
C THR A 174 3.60 -1.98 -1.14
N LEU A 175 2.46 -1.31 -0.99
CA LEU A 175 2.04 -0.17 -1.80
C LEU A 175 2.46 1.14 -1.14
N SER A 176 2.94 2.09 -1.95
CA SER A 176 3.24 3.43 -1.45
C SER A 176 2.01 4.16 -0.91
N ASN A 177 0.81 3.83 -1.40
CA ASN A 177 -0.45 4.35 -0.86
C ASN A 177 -0.70 3.93 0.59
N CYS A 178 -0.19 2.78 1.04
CA CYS A 178 -0.31 2.36 2.44
C CYS A 178 0.52 3.25 3.37
N LEU A 179 1.76 3.55 2.96
CA LEU A 179 2.64 4.44 3.71
C LEU A 179 2.14 5.89 3.67
N GLU A 180 1.69 6.35 2.51
CA GLU A 180 1.02 7.64 2.32
C GLU A 180 -0.17 7.80 3.29
N THR A 181 -1.06 6.80 3.34
CA THR A 181 -2.25 6.80 4.20
C THR A 181 -1.86 6.84 5.68
N THR A 182 -0.85 6.06 6.06
CA THR A 182 -0.30 6.03 7.43
C THR A 182 0.25 7.40 7.82
N PHE A 183 1.13 7.99 7.01
CA PHE A 183 1.69 9.31 7.26
C PHE A 183 0.62 10.38 7.30
N THR A 184 -0.36 10.34 6.40
CA THR A 184 -1.50 11.26 6.37
C THR A 184 -2.29 11.19 7.67
N SER A 185 -2.68 9.99 8.13
CA SER A 185 -3.45 9.81 9.37
C SER A 185 -2.70 10.33 10.60
N ILE A 186 -1.40 10.01 10.71
CA ILE A 186 -0.55 10.51 11.80
C ILE A 186 -0.40 12.03 11.73
N ALA A 187 -0.19 12.59 10.53
CA ALA A 187 -0.05 14.02 10.32
C ALA A 187 -1.32 14.78 10.72
N VAL A 188 -2.48 14.30 10.30
CA VAL A 188 -3.81 14.86 10.62
C VAL A 188 -4.10 14.74 12.13
N TYR A 189 -3.65 13.67 12.80
CA TYR A 189 -3.71 13.58 14.26
C TYR A 189 -2.92 14.69 14.97
N PHE A 190 -1.71 15.00 14.50
CA PHE A 190 -0.86 16.05 15.09
C PHE A 190 -1.20 17.47 14.62
N TRP A 191 -2.13 17.63 13.68
CA TRP A 191 -2.58 18.94 13.20
C TRP A 191 -3.14 19.81 14.36
N PRO A 192 -2.87 21.13 14.38
CA PRO A 192 -3.31 22.03 15.44
C PRO A 192 -4.78 22.44 15.29
N TRP A 193 -5.71 21.50 15.49
CA TRP A 193 -7.16 21.74 15.39
C TRP A 193 -7.70 22.84 16.31
N HIS A 194 -7.01 23.16 17.41
CA HIS A 194 -7.41 24.19 18.36
C HIS A 194 -7.17 25.61 17.85
N TRP A 195 -6.35 25.82 16.81
CA TRP A 195 -6.10 27.16 16.25
C TRP A 195 -7.32 27.77 15.57
N THR A 196 -8.36 26.97 15.36
CA THR A 196 -9.66 27.40 14.83
C THR A 196 -10.73 27.57 15.92
N ALA A 197 -10.45 27.18 17.16
CA ALA A 197 -11.40 27.22 18.26
C ALA A 197 -11.15 28.44 19.18
N THR A 198 -11.97 29.48 19.00
CA THR A 198 -12.27 30.61 19.91
C THR A 198 -11.22 31.68 20.21
N ARG A 199 -11.71 32.93 20.10
CA ARG A 199 -11.13 34.25 20.36
C ARG A 199 -11.06 34.58 21.86
N GLU A 200 -10.42 33.78 22.70
CA GLU A 200 -10.13 34.26 24.06
C GLU A 200 -8.78 34.99 24.08
N PRO A 201 -8.74 36.27 24.48
CA PRO A 201 -7.50 37.02 24.58
C PRO A 201 -6.61 36.36 25.65
N PRO A 202 -5.28 36.27 25.42
CA PRO A 202 -4.38 35.73 26.41
C PRO A 202 -4.44 36.62 27.67
N ARG A 203 -4.72 36.02 28.82
CA ARG A 203 -4.52 36.69 30.12
C ARG A 203 -3.04 37.04 30.24
N GLU A 204 -2.74 38.32 30.44
CA GLU A 204 -1.38 38.83 30.59
C GLU A 204 -0.68 38.16 31.77
N GLY A 205 0.53 37.63 31.51
CA GLY A 205 1.33 36.85 32.45
C GLY A 205 1.77 35.53 31.83
N LYS A 206 2.86 35.55 31.04
CA LYS A 206 3.47 34.32 30.49
C LYS A 206 4.08 33.51 31.62
N SER A 207 3.29 32.61 32.20
CA SER A 207 3.82 31.58 33.11
C SER A 207 4.74 30.62 32.31
N PRO A 208 5.76 30.03 32.95
CA PRO A 208 6.65 29.04 32.30
C PRO A 208 5.87 27.86 31.69
N VAL A 209 4.68 27.55 32.22
CA VAL A 209 3.77 26.51 31.72
C VAL A 209 3.19 26.86 30.33
N ALA A 210 2.88 28.14 30.07
CA ALA A 210 2.37 28.60 28.77
C ALA A 210 3.44 28.49 27.67
N ALA A 211 4.69 28.82 27.98
CA ALA A 211 5.82 28.68 27.04
C ALA A 211 6.07 27.21 26.66
N GLN A 212 5.94 26.30 27.62
CA GLN A 212 6.11 24.85 27.38
C GLN A 212 4.96 24.27 26.54
N HIS A 213 3.74 24.78 26.70
CA HIS A 213 2.60 24.43 25.85
C HIS A 213 2.78 24.90 24.40
N ASP A 214 3.26 26.12 24.20
CA ASP A 214 3.57 26.68 22.87
C ASP A 214 4.65 25.85 22.15
N LEU A 215 5.73 25.47 22.84
CA LEU A 215 6.81 24.66 22.26
C LEU A 215 6.31 23.27 21.84
N LYS A 216 5.50 22.62 22.67
CA LYS A 216 4.90 21.33 22.35
C LYS A 216 3.96 21.43 21.14
N SER A 217 3.18 22.51 21.02
CA SER A 217 2.32 22.75 19.86
C SER A 217 3.13 22.91 18.58
N ILE A 218 4.29 23.60 18.64
CA ILE A 218 5.17 23.76 17.48
C ILE A 218 5.80 22.42 17.08
N LEU A 219 6.23 21.59 18.03
CA LEU A 219 6.78 20.27 17.72
C LEU A 219 5.74 19.36 17.06
N GLN A 220 4.50 19.37 17.56
CA GLN A 220 3.40 18.63 16.94
C GLN A 220 3.10 19.14 15.52
N LEU A 221 3.10 20.46 15.33
CA LEU A 221 2.94 21.06 14.01
C LEU A 221 4.07 20.63 13.06
N ARG A 222 5.33 20.66 13.50
CA ARG A 222 6.48 20.22 12.70
C ARG A 222 6.35 18.76 12.29
N LEU A 223 6.02 17.89 13.24
CA LEU A 223 5.80 16.47 12.95
C LEU A 223 4.66 16.27 11.95
N SER A 224 3.56 16.99 12.12
CA SER A 224 2.44 16.99 11.17
C SER A 224 2.89 17.40 9.76
N LEU A 225 3.61 18.52 9.63
CA LEU A 225 4.08 19.04 8.35
C LEU A 225 5.15 18.17 7.69
N LEU A 226 6.06 17.58 8.46
CA LEU A 226 7.08 16.64 7.93
C LEU A 226 6.42 15.39 7.35
N LEU A 227 5.43 14.82 8.05
CA LEU A 227 4.68 13.66 7.57
C LEU A 227 3.78 14.01 6.39
N ALA A 228 3.13 15.18 6.42
CA ALA A 228 2.35 15.72 5.31
C ALA A 228 3.18 15.86 4.03
N ALA A 229 4.35 16.50 4.15
CA ALA A 229 5.27 16.69 3.03
C ALA A 229 5.80 15.34 2.54
N SER A 230 6.11 14.40 3.45
CA SER A 230 6.57 13.05 3.07
C SER A 230 5.48 12.30 2.29
N ALA A 231 4.21 12.38 2.73
CA ALA A 231 3.09 11.79 2.00
C ALA A 231 2.93 12.41 0.59
N CYS A 232 3.09 13.73 0.46
CA CYS A 232 3.05 14.42 -0.83
C CYS A 232 4.22 14.06 -1.77
N VAL A 233 5.42 13.80 -1.23
CA VAL A 233 6.56 13.32 -2.03
C VAL A 233 6.32 11.88 -2.51
N LEU A 234 5.80 11.02 -1.64
CA LEU A 234 5.45 9.64 -2.01
C LEU A 234 4.37 9.62 -3.09
N ARG A 235 3.36 10.48 -2.96
CA ARG A 235 2.24 10.63 -3.90
C ARG A 235 1.81 12.10 -3.98
N PRO A 236 2.07 12.81 -5.11
CA PRO A 236 1.73 14.22 -5.25
C PRO A 236 0.24 14.54 -5.05
N THR A 237 -0.64 13.59 -5.34
CA THR A 237 -2.09 13.70 -5.15
C THR A 237 -2.50 13.88 -3.68
N ASN A 238 -1.64 13.54 -2.71
CA ASN A 238 -1.90 13.74 -1.29
C ASN A 238 -2.15 15.22 -0.94
N VAL A 239 -1.63 16.16 -1.74
CA VAL A 239 -1.88 17.59 -1.57
C VAL A 239 -3.38 17.93 -1.51
N LEU A 240 -4.23 17.14 -2.19
CA LEU A 240 -5.69 17.32 -2.20
C LEU A 240 -6.32 17.15 -0.82
N ILE A 241 -5.68 16.40 0.09
CA ILE A 241 -6.12 16.24 1.49
C ILE A 241 -5.79 17.49 2.30
N TRP A 242 -4.62 18.08 2.05
CA TRP A 242 -4.13 19.22 2.80
C TRP A 242 -4.85 20.51 2.43
N LEU A 243 -5.38 20.66 1.20
CA LEU A 243 -6.17 21.82 0.80
C LEU A 243 -7.36 22.12 1.75
N PRO A 244 -8.32 21.21 1.97
CA PRO A 244 -9.48 21.46 2.85
C PRO A 244 -9.12 21.55 4.34
N ILE A 245 -7.93 21.09 4.76
CA ILE A 245 -7.46 21.19 6.14
C ILE A 245 -6.74 22.53 6.38
N THR A 246 -5.79 22.87 5.51
CA THR A 246 -4.86 24.00 5.68
C THR A 246 -5.50 25.33 5.35
N VAL A 247 -6.29 25.43 4.27
CA VAL A 247 -6.88 26.70 3.80
C VAL A 247 -7.82 27.30 4.86
N PRO A 248 -8.79 26.57 5.44
CA PRO A 248 -9.61 27.12 6.52
C PRO A 248 -8.79 27.46 7.76
N THR A 249 -7.77 26.66 8.07
CA THR A 249 -6.88 26.91 9.22
C THR A 249 -6.12 28.22 9.05
N LEU A 250 -5.56 28.50 7.86
CA LEU A 250 -4.87 29.75 7.54
C LEU A 250 -5.82 30.96 7.59
N TRP A 251 -7.04 30.79 7.07
CA TRP A 251 -8.06 31.82 7.04
C TRP A 251 -8.49 32.24 8.45
N GLN A 252 -8.73 31.26 9.32
CA GLN A 252 -9.25 31.47 10.69
C GLN A 252 -8.15 31.81 11.71
N ALA A 253 -6.89 31.46 11.44
CA ALA A 253 -5.78 31.70 12.36
C ALA A 253 -5.44 33.20 12.52
N PRO A 254 -5.13 33.66 13.75
CA PRO A 254 -4.53 34.97 14.01
C PRO A 254 -3.21 35.18 13.25
N LYS A 255 -2.85 36.44 12.96
CA LYS A 255 -1.64 36.81 12.20
C LYS A 255 -0.36 36.09 12.67
N ARG A 256 -0.15 35.99 13.99
CA ARG A 256 1.02 35.31 14.58
C ARG A 256 1.03 33.80 14.28
N LEU A 257 -0.10 33.11 14.46
CA LEU A 257 -0.21 31.67 14.19
C LEU A 257 -0.14 31.37 12.69
N ARG A 258 -0.71 32.24 11.85
CA ARG A 258 -0.58 32.16 10.39
C ARG A 258 0.88 32.27 9.94
N TYR A 259 1.63 33.23 10.49
CA TYR A 259 3.06 33.36 10.20
C TYR A 259 3.84 32.11 10.63
N ILE A 260 3.57 31.57 11.84
CA ILE A 260 4.19 30.33 12.31
C ILE A 260 3.87 29.18 11.36
N LEU A 261 2.61 29.02 10.95
CA LEU A 261 2.21 27.94 10.04
C LEU A 261 2.95 28.02 8.70
N ILE A 262 3.01 29.19 8.09
CA ILE A 262 3.69 29.39 6.80
C ILE A 262 5.19 29.13 6.95
N ARG A 263 5.84 29.70 7.98
CA ARG A 263 7.27 29.50 8.24
C ARG A 263 7.61 28.02 8.42
N GLU A 264 6.87 27.32 9.28
CA GLU A 264 7.12 25.90 9.55
C GLU A 264 6.78 25.03 8.34
N ALA A 265 5.75 25.38 7.54
CA ALA A 265 5.42 24.67 6.31
C ALA A 265 6.55 24.78 5.28
N ILE A 266 7.12 25.98 5.09
CA ILE A 266 8.27 26.19 4.20
C ILE A 266 9.49 25.43 4.72
N LEU A 267 9.78 25.50 6.03
CA LEU A 267 10.93 24.83 6.64
C LEU A 267 10.83 23.30 6.53
N CYS A 268 9.71 22.70 6.98
CA CYS A 268 9.51 21.26 6.93
C CYS A 268 9.39 20.76 5.48
N GLY A 269 8.69 21.48 4.63
CA GLY A 269 8.53 21.13 3.21
C GLY A 269 9.86 21.16 2.46
N SER A 270 10.66 22.21 2.63
CA SER A 270 12.00 22.28 2.02
C SER A 270 12.96 21.23 2.56
N ALA A 271 12.90 20.90 3.85
CA ALA A 271 13.69 19.82 4.42
C ALA A 271 13.36 18.46 3.79
N VAL A 272 12.07 18.11 3.69
CA VAL A 272 11.64 16.83 3.09
C VAL A 272 11.95 16.79 1.59
N LEU A 273 11.72 17.88 0.86
CA LEU A 273 12.09 17.97 -0.55
C LEU A 273 13.60 17.83 -0.75
N GLY A 274 14.41 18.48 0.09
CA GLY A 274 15.86 18.34 0.07
C GLY A 274 16.30 16.90 0.29
N ILE A 275 15.72 16.21 1.28
CA ILE A 275 15.98 14.79 1.54
C ILE A 275 15.58 13.94 0.32
N SER A 276 14.40 14.16 -0.25
CA SER A 276 13.95 13.44 -1.45
C SER A 276 14.92 13.63 -2.61
N VAL A 277 15.28 14.86 -2.94
CA VAL A 277 16.17 15.15 -4.08
C VAL A 277 17.56 14.54 -3.87
N LEU A 278 18.09 14.55 -2.64
CA LEU A 278 19.37 13.92 -2.32
C LEU A 278 19.29 12.39 -2.42
N SER A 279 18.23 11.79 -1.89
CA SER A 279 17.94 10.36 -1.97
C SER A 279 17.78 9.92 -3.43
N ASP A 280 16.94 10.62 -4.20
CA ASP A 280 16.73 10.37 -5.62
C ASP A 280 18.04 10.56 -6.43
N ARG A 281 18.87 11.56 -6.10
CA ARG A 281 20.19 11.74 -6.71
C ARG A 281 21.15 10.59 -6.41
N ALA A 282 21.10 10.03 -5.20
CA ALA A 282 21.90 8.88 -4.81
C ALA A 282 21.44 7.62 -5.55
N TYR A 283 20.13 7.42 -5.68
CA TYR A 283 19.53 6.28 -6.38
C TYR A 283 19.77 6.32 -7.90
N TYR A 284 19.44 7.44 -8.55
CA TYR A 284 19.46 7.56 -10.01
C TYR A 284 20.82 7.96 -10.60
N GLY A 285 21.75 8.42 -9.77
CA GLY A 285 23.04 8.95 -10.24
C GLY A 285 22.95 10.34 -10.91
N VAL A 286 21.75 10.91 -11.06
CA VAL A 286 21.49 12.22 -11.68
C VAL A 286 20.53 13.04 -10.84
N TRP A 287 20.63 14.38 -10.94
CA TRP A 287 19.70 15.26 -10.24
C TRP A 287 18.32 15.17 -10.87
N THR A 288 17.34 14.75 -10.08
CA THR A 288 15.97 14.58 -10.54
C THR A 288 14.98 14.88 -9.41
N LEU A 289 13.77 15.28 -9.79
CA LEU A 289 12.65 15.47 -8.88
C LEU A 289 11.47 14.65 -9.40
N PRO A 290 11.32 13.38 -8.97
CA PRO A 290 10.30 12.48 -9.49
C PRO A 290 8.87 13.00 -9.38
N PRO A 291 8.42 13.66 -8.29
CA PRO A 291 7.09 14.28 -8.22
C PRO A 291 6.78 15.24 -9.38
N LEU A 292 7.76 16.06 -9.78
CA LEU A 292 7.60 17.01 -10.89
C LEU A 292 7.58 16.29 -12.23
N ARG A 293 8.44 15.29 -12.42
CA ARG A 293 8.44 14.45 -13.62
C ARG A 293 7.15 13.67 -13.77
N PHE A 294 6.63 13.11 -12.69
CA PHE A 294 5.33 12.44 -12.67
C PHE A 294 4.22 13.39 -13.12
N LEU A 295 4.20 14.62 -12.59
CA LEU A 295 3.21 15.63 -12.99
C LEU A 295 3.34 16.00 -14.47
N TYR A 296 4.55 16.27 -14.94
CA TYR A 296 4.83 16.56 -16.34
C TYR A 296 4.39 15.41 -17.24
N PHE A 297 4.73 14.18 -16.87
CA PHE A 297 4.43 12.99 -17.65
C PHE A 297 2.92 12.71 -17.73
N ASN A 298 2.19 12.81 -16.62
CA ASN A 298 0.75 12.54 -16.58
C ASN A 298 -0.06 13.66 -17.26
N ILE A 299 0.34 14.93 -17.12
CA ILE A 299 -0.38 16.06 -17.70
C ILE A 299 0.00 16.27 -19.17
N ALA A 300 1.30 16.24 -19.50
CA ALA A 300 1.77 16.60 -20.84
C ALA A 300 1.78 15.43 -21.83
N GLN A 301 2.00 14.19 -21.37
CA GLN A 301 2.17 13.03 -22.28
C GLN A 301 0.95 12.09 -22.32
N SER A 302 -0.06 12.31 -21.46
CA SER A 302 -1.32 11.55 -21.41
C SER A 302 -1.17 10.02 -21.37
N LEU A 303 -0.01 9.49 -20.96
CA LEU A 303 0.29 8.07 -21.02
C LEU A 303 -0.58 7.23 -20.06
N ALA A 304 -1.16 7.84 -19.03
CA ALA A 304 -2.10 7.14 -18.15
C ALA A 304 -3.28 6.49 -18.90
N VAL A 305 -3.63 7.00 -20.10
CA VAL A 305 -4.62 6.39 -21.00
C VAL A 305 -4.20 4.99 -21.49
N PHE A 306 -2.90 4.74 -21.64
CA PHE A 306 -2.36 3.43 -22.05
C PHE A 306 -2.75 2.31 -21.07
N TYR A 307 -2.89 2.66 -19.79
CA TYR A 307 -3.28 1.72 -18.74
C TYR A 307 -4.80 1.63 -18.51
N GLY A 308 -5.59 2.23 -19.39
CA GLY A 308 -7.05 2.16 -19.37
C GLY A 308 -7.74 3.51 -19.16
N ARG A 309 -9.05 3.52 -19.40
CA ARG A 309 -9.93 4.68 -19.17
C ARG A 309 -11.15 4.25 -18.37
N ASN A 310 -11.48 5.04 -17.35
CA ASN A 310 -12.61 4.79 -16.47
C ASN A 310 -13.65 5.92 -16.52
N ARG A 311 -14.91 5.56 -16.33
CA ARG A 311 -16.04 6.50 -16.25
C ARG A 311 -15.85 7.58 -15.16
N PRO A 312 -16.35 8.81 -15.33
CA PRO A 312 -16.18 9.88 -14.35
C PRO A 312 -16.76 9.58 -12.96
N ASP A 313 -17.86 8.81 -12.90
CA ASP A 313 -18.58 8.44 -11.69
C ASP A 313 -17.93 7.26 -10.92
N TYR A 314 -16.88 6.63 -11.46
CA TYR A 314 -16.22 5.45 -10.90
C TYR A 314 -15.95 5.52 -9.39
N TYR A 315 -15.43 6.64 -8.90
CA TYR A 315 -15.14 6.75 -7.46
C TYR A 315 -16.39 6.78 -6.59
N LEU A 316 -17.51 7.28 -7.10
CA LEU A 316 -18.78 7.30 -6.40
C LEU A 316 -19.49 5.95 -6.47
N THR A 317 -19.52 5.32 -7.65
CA THR A 317 -20.28 4.09 -7.92
C THR A 317 -19.53 2.81 -7.57
N GLU A 318 -18.21 2.82 -7.60
CA GLU A 318 -17.36 1.64 -7.37
C GLU A 318 -16.32 1.89 -6.27
N GLY A 319 -15.61 3.02 -6.32
CA GLY A 319 -14.51 3.32 -5.40
C GLY A 319 -14.92 3.38 -3.93
N LEU A 320 -15.84 4.27 -3.56
CA LEU A 320 -16.34 4.40 -2.19
C LEU A 320 -17.07 3.14 -1.70
N PRO A 321 -17.95 2.49 -2.49
CA PRO A 321 -18.52 1.21 -2.11
C PRO A 321 -17.49 0.11 -1.85
N LEU A 322 -16.43 0.01 -2.65
CA LEU A 322 -15.37 -0.97 -2.43
C LEU A 322 -14.54 -0.67 -1.18
N LEU A 323 -14.25 0.62 -0.93
CA LEU A 323 -13.45 1.07 0.21
C LEU A 323 -14.17 0.86 1.55
N LEU A 324 -15.49 1.08 1.57
CA LEU A 324 -16.29 1.08 2.80
C LEU A 324 -17.13 -0.18 3.00
N THR A 325 -17.42 -0.93 1.94
CA THR A 325 -18.26 -2.13 1.96
C THR A 325 -19.54 -1.94 2.78
N THR A 326 -19.67 -2.62 3.92
CA THR A 326 -20.82 -2.55 4.82
C THR A 326 -20.85 -1.29 5.70
N ALA A 327 -19.74 -0.55 5.80
CA ALA A 327 -19.67 0.73 6.49
C ALA A 327 -20.21 1.90 5.65
N LEU A 328 -20.45 1.69 4.34
CA LEU A 328 -20.89 2.73 3.40
C LEU A 328 -22.13 3.52 3.88
N PRO A 329 -23.27 2.91 4.27
CA PRO A 329 -24.44 3.67 4.70
C PRO A 329 -24.16 4.52 5.95
N PHE A 330 -23.36 4.01 6.89
CA PHE A 330 -22.98 4.76 8.09
C PHE A 330 -22.05 5.92 7.75
N ALA A 331 -21.10 5.72 6.82
CA ALA A 331 -20.21 6.79 6.34
C ALA A 331 -21.01 7.88 5.63
N ALA A 332 -21.98 7.53 4.79
CA ALA A 332 -22.84 8.51 4.11
C ALA A 332 -23.64 9.36 5.09
N VAL A 333 -24.27 8.73 6.09
CA VAL A 333 -25.00 9.46 7.15
C VAL A 333 -24.06 10.32 8.00
N GLY A 334 -22.87 9.80 8.33
CA GLY A 334 -21.86 10.52 9.11
C GLY A 334 -21.30 11.74 8.38
N LEU A 335 -21.03 11.58 7.08
CA LEU A 335 -20.61 12.65 6.18
C LEU A 335 -21.67 13.75 6.13
N TRP A 336 -22.92 13.36 5.84
CA TRP A 336 -24.06 14.29 5.75
C TRP A 336 -24.23 15.10 7.04
N ARG A 337 -24.27 14.43 8.20
CA ARG A 337 -24.42 15.11 9.51
C ARG A 337 -23.26 16.05 9.81
N SER A 338 -22.03 15.68 9.47
CA SER A 338 -20.85 16.51 9.71
C SER A 338 -20.84 17.79 8.85
N LEU A 339 -21.56 17.79 7.73
CA LEU A 339 -21.70 18.95 6.83
C LEU A 339 -22.87 19.88 7.21
N GLN A 340 -23.89 19.38 7.91
CA GLN A 340 -25.10 20.15 8.26
C GLN A 340 -24.90 21.22 9.35
N GLY A 341 -23.73 21.28 10.00
CA GLY A 341 -23.47 22.23 11.08
C GLY A 341 -24.02 21.76 12.43
N PRO A 342 -23.60 22.39 13.55
CA PRO A 342 -24.02 21.99 14.89
C PRO A 342 -25.54 22.17 15.03
N THR A 343 -26.24 21.10 15.40
CA THR A 343 -27.65 21.16 15.78
C THR A 343 -27.76 21.61 17.25
N SER A 344 -28.83 22.33 17.59
CA SER A 344 -29.06 22.90 18.94
C SER A 344 -29.11 21.86 20.08
N SER A 345 -29.15 20.57 19.75
CA SER A 345 -29.23 19.44 20.68
C SER A 345 -27.89 18.75 21.00
N ASP A 346 -26.81 19.08 20.28
CA ASP A 346 -25.53 18.38 20.45
C ASP A 346 -24.65 19.04 21.53
N ASN A 347 -24.47 18.35 22.65
CA ASN A 347 -23.49 18.68 23.71
C ASN A 347 -22.01 18.57 23.25
N ALA A 348 -21.75 18.39 21.95
CA ALA A 348 -20.40 18.27 21.41
C ALA A 348 -19.72 19.64 21.39
N SER A 349 -18.45 19.70 21.82
CA SER A 349 -17.67 20.93 21.75
C SER A 349 -17.65 21.46 20.30
N SER A 350 -17.81 22.77 20.10
CA SER A 350 -17.78 23.42 18.78
C SER A 350 -16.52 23.07 17.97
N SER A 351 -15.41 22.78 18.66
CA SER A 351 -14.15 22.34 18.04
C SER A 351 -14.20 20.92 17.44
N SER A 352 -14.94 20.00 18.07
CA SER A 352 -15.12 18.62 17.59
C SER A 352 -15.91 18.62 16.28
N HIS A 353 -16.99 19.40 16.20
CA HIS A 353 -17.78 19.54 14.99
C HIS A 353 -16.97 20.18 13.85
N GLY A 354 -16.18 21.22 14.12
CA GLY A 354 -15.31 21.84 13.12
C GLY A 354 -14.20 20.91 12.59
N THR A 355 -13.79 19.91 13.37
CA THR A 355 -12.85 18.88 12.92
C THR A 355 -13.55 17.87 12.02
N LEU A 356 -14.72 17.36 12.42
CA LEU A 356 -15.53 16.43 11.62
C LEU A 356 -15.93 17.02 10.27
N ALA A 357 -16.36 18.28 10.24
CA ALA A 357 -16.70 18.98 9.01
C ALA A 357 -15.50 19.06 8.04
N ARG A 358 -14.29 19.31 8.56
CA ARG A 358 -13.06 19.31 7.74
C ARG A 358 -12.71 17.92 7.23
N LEU A 359 -12.86 16.89 8.05
CA LEU A 359 -12.69 15.49 7.60
C LEU A 359 -13.71 15.13 6.53
N ALA A 360 -14.97 15.56 6.66
CA ALA A 360 -16.01 15.34 5.65
C ALA A 360 -15.72 16.03 4.32
N TRP A 361 -15.33 17.32 4.35
CA TRP A 361 -14.90 18.02 3.14
C TRP A 361 -13.69 17.35 2.48
N THR A 362 -12.72 16.90 3.29
CA THR A 362 -11.55 16.16 2.80
C THR A 362 -11.94 14.88 2.06
N SER A 363 -12.85 14.11 2.65
CA SER A 363 -13.38 12.87 2.05
C SER A 363 -14.22 13.11 0.78
N LEU A 364 -14.68 14.34 0.52
CA LEU A 364 -15.38 14.73 -0.70
C LEU A 364 -14.44 15.30 -1.77
N THR A 365 -13.51 16.17 -1.39
CA THR A 365 -12.61 16.85 -2.33
C THR A 365 -11.76 15.86 -3.13
N MET A 366 -11.20 14.84 -2.47
CA MET A 366 -10.30 13.91 -3.14
C MET A 366 -11.01 13.08 -4.23
N PRO A 367 -12.14 12.39 -3.97
CA PRO A 367 -12.90 11.71 -5.03
C PRO A 367 -13.34 12.64 -6.15
N LEU A 368 -13.83 13.85 -5.83
CA LEU A 368 -14.33 14.80 -6.84
C LEU A 368 -13.24 15.26 -7.80
N VAL A 369 -12.05 15.60 -7.28
CA VAL A 369 -10.93 16.03 -8.12
C VAL A 369 -10.35 14.86 -8.92
N LEU A 370 -10.21 13.68 -8.30
CA LEU A 370 -9.73 12.49 -9.01
C LEU A 370 -10.74 11.96 -10.03
N SER A 371 -12.03 12.27 -9.92
CA SER A 371 -13.01 11.92 -10.97
C SER A 371 -12.72 12.59 -12.32
N LEU A 372 -11.95 13.68 -12.33
CA LEU A 372 -11.56 14.42 -13.54
C LEU A 372 -10.43 13.73 -14.34
N ILE A 373 -9.68 12.79 -13.74
CA ILE A 373 -8.60 12.08 -14.45
C ILE A 373 -9.14 10.85 -15.18
N SER A 374 -8.56 10.51 -16.34
CA SER A 374 -9.04 9.39 -17.17
C SER A 374 -8.76 8.01 -16.55
N HIS A 375 -7.55 7.81 -16.03
CA HIS A 375 -7.16 6.59 -15.32
C HIS A 375 -7.57 6.68 -13.85
N LYS A 376 -8.12 5.60 -13.29
CA LYS A 376 -8.67 5.60 -11.94
C LYS A 376 -8.38 4.27 -11.27
N GLU A 377 -8.08 4.32 -9.97
CA GLU A 377 -7.83 3.13 -9.16
C GLU A 377 -8.34 3.37 -7.74
N VAL A 378 -9.03 2.38 -7.15
CA VAL A 378 -9.63 2.54 -5.81
C VAL A 378 -8.59 2.90 -4.74
N ARG A 379 -7.36 2.39 -4.85
CA ARG A 379 -6.28 2.72 -3.90
C ARG A 379 -5.88 4.20 -3.88
N PHE A 380 -6.22 5.00 -4.90
CA PHE A 380 -5.99 6.44 -4.85
C PHE A 380 -6.87 7.12 -3.80
N LEU A 381 -8.01 6.52 -3.41
CA LEU A 381 -8.83 7.00 -2.30
C LEU A 381 -8.39 6.48 -0.93
N TYR A 382 -7.37 5.63 -0.86
CA TYR A 382 -7.00 4.99 0.40
C TYR A 382 -6.66 5.99 1.53
N PRO A 383 -5.97 7.13 1.26
CA PRO A 383 -5.67 8.13 2.27
C PRO A 383 -6.87 8.74 3.02
N ILE A 384 -8.09 8.70 2.44
CA ILE A 384 -9.30 9.22 3.09
C ILE A 384 -10.08 8.15 3.87
N LEU A 385 -9.72 6.87 3.77
CA LEU A 385 -10.40 5.79 4.48
C LEU A 385 -10.45 5.99 6.01
N PRO A 386 -9.36 6.41 6.68
CA PRO A 386 -9.40 6.72 8.12
C PRO A 386 -10.47 7.75 8.49
N PHE A 387 -10.67 8.77 7.65
CA PHE A 387 -11.64 9.82 7.88
C PHE A 387 -13.06 9.30 7.70
N LEU A 388 -13.29 8.48 6.68
CA LEU A 388 -14.57 7.81 6.45
C LEU A 388 -14.91 6.83 7.58
N HIS A 389 -13.92 6.12 8.15
CA HIS A 389 -14.11 5.27 9.34
C HIS A 389 -14.50 6.10 10.58
N ILE A 390 -13.87 7.25 10.80
CA ILE A 390 -14.23 8.17 11.89
C ILE A 390 -15.66 8.67 11.71
N LEU A 391 -16.01 9.13 10.51
CA LEU A 391 -17.35 9.66 10.20
C LEU A 391 -18.45 8.59 10.34
N SER A 392 -18.17 7.34 9.97
CA SER A 392 -19.13 6.23 10.08
C SER A 392 -19.35 5.75 11.52
N ALA A 393 -18.41 5.99 12.43
CA ALA A 393 -18.44 5.45 13.78
C ALA A 393 -19.60 5.98 14.63
N HIS A 394 -19.93 7.27 14.55
CA HIS A 394 -21.01 7.83 15.36
C HIS A 394 -22.39 7.26 14.96
N PRO A 395 -22.80 7.26 13.67
CA PRO A 395 -24.02 6.59 13.24
C PRO A 395 -24.09 5.10 13.64
N LEU A 396 -22.99 4.36 13.50
CA LEU A 396 -22.95 2.94 13.89
C LEU A 396 -23.09 2.76 15.41
N SER A 397 -22.39 3.58 16.20
CA SER A 397 -22.48 3.55 17.67
C SER A 397 -23.90 3.87 18.16
N ALA A 398 -24.55 4.85 17.53
CA ALA A 398 -25.95 5.21 17.82
C ALA A 398 -26.94 4.11 17.39
N PHE A 399 -26.63 3.36 16.32
CA PHE A 399 -27.43 2.20 15.91
C PHE A 399 -27.41 1.08 16.96
N LEU A 400 -26.28 0.92 17.66
CA LEU A 400 -26.02 -0.12 18.65
C LEU A 400 -26.18 0.32 20.11
N LEU A 401 -27.00 1.32 20.45
CA LEU A 401 -27.18 1.77 21.85
C LEU A 401 -27.38 0.60 22.85
N PRO A 402 -27.03 0.74 24.15
CA PRO A 402 -27.04 -0.38 25.12
C PRO A 402 -28.36 -1.16 25.24
N HIS A 403 -29.48 -0.55 24.83
CA HIS A 403 -30.81 -1.17 24.76
C HIS A 403 -31.28 -1.39 23.31
N ALA A 404 -30.34 -1.62 22.38
CA ALA A 404 -30.67 -1.87 20.99
C ALA A 404 -31.51 -3.15 20.86
N ARG A 405 -32.50 -3.09 19.96
CA ARG A 405 -33.31 -4.27 19.64
C ARG A 405 -32.40 -5.41 19.15
N PRO A 406 -32.67 -6.67 19.50
CA PRO A 406 -31.88 -7.83 19.03
C PRO A 406 -31.69 -7.86 17.52
N SER A 407 -32.69 -7.40 16.75
CA SER A 407 -32.60 -7.28 15.29
C SER A 407 -31.49 -6.34 14.81
N ARG A 408 -31.22 -5.23 15.51
CA ARG A 408 -30.10 -4.32 15.16
C ARG A 408 -28.75 -4.96 15.44
N CYS A 409 -28.63 -5.69 16.54
CA CYS A 409 -27.43 -6.46 16.86
C CYS A 409 -27.20 -7.57 15.82
N ALA A 410 -28.26 -8.27 15.40
CA ALA A 410 -28.19 -9.28 14.35
C ALA A 410 -27.76 -8.68 12.99
N VAL A 411 -28.28 -7.50 12.63
CA VAL A 411 -27.83 -6.78 11.42
C VAL A 411 -26.34 -6.47 11.49
N VAL A 412 -25.84 -5.88 12.58
CA VAL A 412 -24.40 -5.60 12.69
C VAL A 412 -23.57 -6.88 12.70
N GLY A 413 -24.05 -7.95 13.35
CA GLY A 413 -23.40 -9.26 13.31
C GLY A 413 -23.28 -9.79 11.88
N LEU A 414 -24.34 -9.66 11.07
CA LEU A 414 -24.32 -10.02 9.65
C LEU A 414 -23.35 -9.16 8.84
N LEU A 415 -23.34 -7.83 9.06
CA LEU A 415 -22.40 -6.93 8.37
C LEU A 415 -20.94 -7.28 8.69
N LEU A 416 -20.66 -7.61 9.96
CA LEU A 416 -19.34 -8.07 10.38
C LEU A 416 -18.96 -9.40 9.72
N LEU A 417 -19.90 -10.37 9.66
CA LEU A 417 -19.67 -11.66 8.99
C LEU A 417 -19.37 -11.47 7.50
N ILE A 418 -20.12 -10.61 6.81
CA ILE A 418 -19.87 -10.25 5.41
C ILE A 418 -18.45 -9.69 5.25
N ASN A 419 -18.07 -8.75 6.12
CA ASN A 419 -16.73 -8.16 6.06
C ASN A 419 -15.61 -9.19 6.27
N ILE A 420 -15.73 -10.04 7.30
CA ILE A 420 -14.74 -11.08 7.58
C ILE A 420 -14.63 -12.07 6.41
N THR A 421 -15.76 -12.44 5.81
CA THR A 421 -15.79 -13.33 4.64
C THR A 421 -15.08 -12.71 3.44
N ILE A 422 -15.38 -11.44 3.12
CA ILE A 422 -14.72 -10.73 2.01
C ILE A 422 -13.22 -10.59 2.29
N ALA A 423 -12.84 -10.18 3.51
CA ALA A 423 -11.44 -10.04 3.91
C ALA A 423 -10.68 -11.36 3.79
N GLY A 424 -11.28 -12.46 4.27
CA GLY A 424 -10.72 -13.80 4.19
C GLY A 424 -10.55 -14.27 2.74
N TYR A 425 -11.59 -14.14 1.92
CA TYR A 425 -11.55 -14.53 0.50
C TYR A 425 -10.49 -13.74 -0.28
N ALA A 426 -10.49 -12.42 -0.15
CA ALA A 426 -9.53 -11.55 -0.83
C ALA A 426 -8.09 -11.81 -0.39
N SER A 427 -7.86 -12.17 0.89
CA SER A 427 -6.52 -12.38 1.44
C SER A 427 -5.95 -13.79 1.23
N GLN A 428 -6.82 -14.80 1.06
CA GLN A 428 -6.42 -16.22 1.05
C GLN A 428 -6.70 -16.95 -0.27
N VAL A 429 -7.63 -16.46 -1.10
CA VAL A 429 -8.17 -17.24 -2.23
C VAL A 429 -8.00 -16.54 -3.57
N HIS A 430 -8.46 -15.28 -3.69
CA HIS A 430 -8.47 -14.58 -4.98
C HIS A 430 -7.07 -14.24 -5.49
N GLN A 431 -6.72 -14.64 -6.72
CA GLN A 431 -5.39 -14.44 -7.33
C GLN A 431 -4.24 -15.00 -6.48
N ARG A 432 -4.40 -16.23 -5.97
CA ARG A 432 -3.37 -16.90 -5.16
C ARG A 432 -2.33 -17.65 -6.00
N GLY A 433 -2.74 -18.27 -7.10
CA GLY A 433 -1.88 -19.12 -7.93
C GLY A 433 -0.63 -18.42 -8.44
N VAL A 434 -0.73 -17.13 -8.74
CA VAL A 434 0.40 -16.29 -9.17
C VAL A 434 1.44 -16.02 -8.09
N VAL A 435 1.13 -16.25 -6.81
CA VAL A 435 2.12 -16.20 -5.71
C VAL A 435 2.63 -17.61 -5.41
N ASP A 436 1.73 -18.58 -5.33
CA ASP A 436 2.05 -19.98 -5.05
C ASP A 436 3.02 -20.57 -6.09
N VAL A 437 2.95 -20.16 -7.36
CA VAL A 437 3.87 -20.65 -8.39
C VAL A 437 5.33 -20.22 -8.16
N LEU A 438 5.57 -19.05 -7.58
CA LEU A 438 6.94 -18.59 -7.26
C LEU A 438 7.51 -19.41 -6.10
N HIS A 439 6.67 -19.70 -5.10
CA HIS A 439 7.03 -20.63 -4.04
C HIS A 439 7.34 -22.00 -4.61
N TYR A 440 6.52 -22.54 -5.52
CA TYR A 440 6.79 -23.83 -6.16
C TYR A 440 8.13 -23.84 -6.89
N ILE A 441 8.40 -22.84 -7.74
CA ILE A 441 9.66 -22.73 -8.49
C ILE A 441 10.86 -22.63 -7.55
N ARG A 442 10.77 -21.82 -6.49
CA ARG A 442 11.84 -21.66 -5.52
C ARG A 442 12.13 -22.96 -4.76
N HIS A 443 11.11 -23.64 -4.23
CA HIS A 443 11.31 -24.92 -3.55
C HIS A 443 11.83 -26.02 -4.50
N LYS A 444 11.41 -25.99 -5.77
CA LYS A 444 11.95 -26.89 -6.79
C LYS A 444 13.44 -26.63 -7.04
N HIS A 445 13.86 -25.36 -7.09
CA HIS A 445 15.27 -24.98 -7.20
C HIS A 445 16.09 -25.42 -5.99
N GLU A 446 15.57 -25.22 -4.78
CA GLU A 446 16.20 -25.66 -3.52
C GLU A 446 16.38 -27.18 -3.50
N SER A 447 15.32 -27.94 -3.84
CA SER A 447 15.34 -29.40 -3.92
C SER A 447 16.37 -29.92 -4.93
N ARG A 448 16.41 -29.34 -6.14
CA ARG A 448 17.40 -29.71 -7.17
C ARG A 448 18.84 -29.51 -6.72
N ASN A 449 19.07 -28.53 -5.84
CA ASN A 449 20.39 -28.20 -5.32
C ASN A 449 20.68 -28.81 -3.93
N ASN A 450 19.85 -29.76 -3.48
CA ASN A 450 19.94 -30.39 -2.15
C ASN A 450 20.04 -29.37 -0.99
N MET A 451 19.40 -28.21 -1.15
CA MET A 451 19.35 -27.19 -0.10
C MET A 451 18.23 -27.55 0.88
N SER A 452 18.58 -27.77 2.14
CA SER A 452 17.62 -28.06 3.21
C SER A 452 17.67 -26.99 4.30
N PRO A 453 16.53 -26.66 4.94
CA PRO A 453 16.51 -25.76 6.10
C PRO A 453 17.42 -26.25 7.23
N TYR A 454 17.59 -27.56 7.35
CA TYR A 454 18.29 -28.23 8.44
C TYR A 454 19.77 -28.50 8.16
N THR A 455 20.22 -28.33 6.91
CA THR A 455 21.63 -28.51 6.55
C THR A 455 22.39 -27.22 6.76
N THR A 456 23.25 -27.19 7.79
CA THR A 456 24.23 -26.13 8.06
C THR A 456 25.53 -26.30 7.28
N SER A 457 25.59 -27.26 6.34
CA SER A 457 26.77 -27.49 5.51
C SER A 457 27.07 -26.26 4.64
N SER A 458 28.36 -25.99 4.45
CA SER A 458 28.89 -25.02 3.50
C SER A 458 28.11 -25.04 2.17
N PRO A 459 27.84 -23.86 1.56
CA PRO A 459 27.07 -23.78 0.32
C PRO A 459 27.64 -24.75 -0.72
N PRO A 460 26.78 -25.44 -1.50
CA PRO A 460 27.25 -26.39 -2.50
C PRO A 460 28.24 -25.70 -3.44
N SER A 461 29.35 -26.39 -3.75
CA SER A 461 30.47 -25.83 -4.51
C SER A 461 30.09 -25.34 -5.91
N ALA A 462 28.96 -25.82 -6.45
CA ALA A 462 28.30 -25.30 -7.63
C ALA A 462 26.78 -25.42 -7.48
N VAL A 463 26.06 -24.29 -7.54
CA VAL A 463 24.59 -24.26 -7.60
C VAL A 463 24.18 -24.36 -9.07
N LEU A 464 23.34 -25.34 -9.39
CA LEU A 464 22.77 -25.52 -10.71
C LEU A 464 21.72 -24.44 -10.99
N ASN A 465 21.84 -23.80 -12.15
CA ASN A 465 20.85 -22.84 -12.63
C ASN A 465 19.50 -23.51 -12.89
N THR A 466 18.42 -22.76 -12.67
CA THR A 466 17.06 -23.16 -13.02
C THR A 466 16.48 -22.13 -13.98
N THR A 467 16.05 -22.56 -15.17
CA THR A 467 15.48 -21.63 -16.17
C THR A 467 13.95 -21.68 -16.16
N VAL A 468 13.33 -20.50 -16.22
CA VAL A 468 11.86 -20.34 -16.14
C VAL A 468 11.39 -19.31 -17.17
N GLY A 469 10.33 -19.61 -17.91
CA GLY A 469 9.66 -18.67 -18.80
C GLY A 469 8.21 -18.48 -18.41
N PHE A 470 7.79 -17.23 -18.22
CA PHE A 470 6.43 -16.87 -17.89
C PHE A 470 5.71 -16.37 -19.15
N LEU A 471 4.87 -17.22 -19.74
CA LEU A 471 3.96 -16.90 -20.85
C LEU A 471 2.60 -16.46 -20.28
N MET A 472 2.62 -15.31 -19.64
CA MET A 472 1.48 -14.71 -18.96
C MET A 472 1.44 -13.23 -19.35
N PRO A 473 0.29 -12.54 -19.24
CA PRO A 473 0.29 -11.09 -19.35
C PRO A 473 1.35 -10.49 -18.42
N CYS A 474 1.97 -9.39 -18.83
CA CYS A 474 3.09 -8.82 -18.09
C CYS A 474 2.73 -8.54 -16.61
N HIS A 475 3.74 -8.61 -15.74
CA HIS A 475 3.60 -8.34 -14.31
C HIS A 475 2.48 -9.13 -13.61
N SER A 476 2.15 -10.34 -14.09
CA SER A 476 1.15 -11.23 -13.46
C SER A 476 1.64 -11.83 -12.14
N THR A 477 2.95 -11.89 -11.93
CA THR A 477 3.60 -12.52 -10.79
C THR A 477 4.53 -11.53 -10.09
N PRO A 478 4.80 -11.73 -8.78
CA PRO A 478 6.01 -11.20 -8.17
C PRO A 478 7.26 -11.71 -8.90
N TRP A 479 8.42 -11.09 -8.65
CA TRP A 479 9.65 -11.43 -9.35
C TRP A 479 10.79 -11.81 -8.40
N ARG A 480 11.91 -11.08 -8.41
CA ARG A 480 13.13 -11.45 -7.70
C ARG A 480 12.93 -11.46 -6.20
N SER A 481 12.12 -10.55 -5.69
CA SER A 481 11.71 -10.49 -4.28
C SER A 481 11.08 -11.79 -3.78
N HIS A 482 10.59 -12.66 -4.69
CA HIS A 482 9.98 -13.96 -4.35
C HIS A 482 10.79 -15.16 -4.83
N LEU A 483 11.55 -15.03 -5.92
CA LEU A 483 12.46 -16.08 -6.39
C LEU A 483 13.72 -16.20 -5.53
N VAL A 484 14.18 -15.08 -4.95
CA VAL A 484 15.36 -14.94 -4.06
C VAL A 484 16.70 -15.29 -4.73
N TYR A 485 16.87 -16.49 -5.27
CA TYR A 485 18.15 -17.05 -5.75
C TYR A 485 18.54 -16.59 -7.15
N SER A 486 19.68 -15.90 -7.30
CA SER A 486 20.19 -15.37 -8.58
C SER A 486 20.27 -16.41 -9.69
N GLU A 487 20.49 -17.67 -9.34
CA GLU A 487 20.64 -18.84 -10.22
C GLU A 487 19.31 -19.29 -10.84
N VAL A 488 18.18 -18.77 -10.34
CA VAL A 488 16.89 -18.87 -11.02
C VAL A 488 16.83 -17.80 -12.10
N ASN A 489 17.12 -18.21 -13.34
CA ASN A 489 17.11 -17.39 -14.53
C ASN A 489 15.70 -17.40 -15.14
N ALA A 490 14.92 -16.37 -14.82
CA ALA A 490 13.55 -16.22 -15.28
C ALA A 490 13.43 -15.12 -16.36
N TRP A 491 12.47 -15.27 -17.27
CA TRP A 491 12.01 -14.21 -18.18
C TRP A 491 10.48 -14.23 -18.31
N ALA A 492 9.89 -13.09 -18.64
CA ALA A 492 8.45 -12.92 -18.82
C ALA A 492 8.16 -12.04 -20.04
N LEU A 493 6.93 -12.10 -20.55
CA LEU A 493 6.45 -11.16 -21.56
C LEU A 493 6.44 -9.73 -20.98
N THR A 494 6.98 -8.79 -21.74
CA THR A 494 7.10 -7.38 -21.35
C THR A 494 5.91 -6.55 -21.82
N CYS A 495 5.63 -5.45 -21.12
CA CYS A 495 4.64 -4.45 -21.53
C CYS A 495 5.22 -3.04 -21.37
N GLU A 496 6.32 -2.81 -22.08
CA GLU A 496 6.98 -1.52 -22.10
C GLU A 496 6.07 -0.50 -22.78
N PRO A 497 5.81 0.68 -22.19
CA PRO A 497 5.01 1.67 -22.87
C PRO A 497 5.78 2.35 -24.00
N PRO A 498 5.07 2.99 -24.94
CA PRO A 498 5.66 3.67 -26.09
C PRO A 498 6.27 5.03 -25.70
N VAL A 499 7.23 5.05 -24.77
CA VAL A 499 7.87 6.28 -24.26
C VAL A 499 8.57 7.04 -25.37
N ASP A 500 9.33 6.31 -26.21
CA ASP A 500 10.16 6.88 -27.28
C ASP A 500 9.41 7.03 -28.61
N ILE A 501 8.10 6.71 -28.65
CA ILE A 501 7.29 6.77 -29.86
C ILE A 501 6.53 8.10 -29.91
N PRO A 502 6.54 8.82 -31.05
CA PRO A 502 5.75 10.03 -31.28
C PRO A 502 4.24 9.84 -31.03
N LEU A 503 3.56 10.88 -30.51
CA LEU A 503 2.16 10.81 -30.05
C LEU A 503 1.17 10.32 -31.13
N ASP A 504 1.41 10.65 -32.40
CA ASP A 504 0.61 10.26 -33.57
C ASP A 504 0.68 8.75 -33.84
N GLN A 505 1.79 8.10 -33.50
CA GLN A 505 2.04 6.68 -33.75
C GLN A 505 1.72 5.78 -32.54
N ARG A 506 1.43 6.35 -31.37
CA ARG A 506 1.14 5.59 -30.15
C ARG A 506 -0.16 4.78 -30.21
N ASN A 507 -1.13 5.19 -31.04
CA ASN A 507 -2.41 4.48 -31.15
C ASN A 507 -2.28 3.10 -31.81
N SER A 508 -1.23 2.89 -32.60
CA SER A 508 -0.94 1.61 -33.26
C SER A 508 0.15 0.79 -32.57
N TYR A 509 0.66 1.27 -31.44
CA TYR A 509 1.69 0.55 -30.69
C TYR A 509 1.10 -0.66 -29.98
N LEU A 510 1.80 -1.80 -30.10
CA LEU A 510 1.53 -3.01 -29.35
C LEU A 510 2.80 -3.37 -28.58
N ASP A 511 2.64 -3.71 -27.30
CA ASP A 511 3.73 -4.25 -26.52
C ASP A 511 3.90 -5.77 -26.74
N GLU A 512 4.97 -6.36 -26.24
CA GLU A 512 5.28 -7.78 -26.45
C GLU A 512 4.16 -8.71 -25.93
N ALA A 513 3.56 -8.38 -24.79
CA ALA A 513 2.47 -9.17 -24.24
C ALA A 513 1.22 -9.06 -25.12
N ASP A 514 0.89 -7.87 -25.62
CA ASP A 514 -0.23 -7.70 -26.55
C ASP A 514 0.03 -8.37 -27.90
N GLU A 515 1.24 -8.28 -28.46
CA GLU A 515 1.65 -9.01 -29.68
C GLU A 515 1.53 -10.53 -29.51
N PHE A 516 1.78 -11.04 -28.31
CA PHE A 516 1.66 -12.47 -28.00
C PHE A 516 0.20 -12.95 -28.04
N TYR A 517 -0.73 -12.14 -27.52
CA TYR A 517 -2.14 -12.52 -27.41
C TYR A 517 -3.00 -12.10 -28.62
N ILE A 518 -2.61 -11.06 -29.37
CA ILE A 518 -3.37 -10.59 -30.53
C ILE A 518 -3.23 -11.54 -31.71
N ASN A 519 -4.26 -11.63 -32.56
CA ASN A 519 -4.22 -12.43 -33.78
C ASN A 519 -2.99 -12.05 -34.63
N PRO A 520 -2.18 -13.04 -35.08
CA PRO A 520 -2.48 -14.46 -35.24
C PRO A 520 -2.18 -15.36 -34.03
N GLY A 521 -1.90 -14.78 -32.86
CA GLY A 521 -1.94 -15.43 -31.55
C GLY A 521 -0.64 -16.12 -31.11
N PRO A 522 -0.70 -16.80 -29.95
CA PRO A 522 0.47 -17.37 -29.27
C PRO A 522 1.29 -18.33 -30.13
N ARG A 523 0.65 -19.15 -30.99
CA ARG A 523 1.35 -20.14 -31.84
C ARG A 523 2.34 -19.49 -32.77
N ARG A 524 1.93 -18.42 -33.44
CA ARG A 524 2.81 -17.70 -34.37
C ARG A 524 3.92 -17.01 -33.60
N TRP A 525 3.58 -16.34 -32.51
CA TRP A 525 4.58 -15.67 -31.69
C TRP A 525 5.66 -16.65 -31.21
N LEU A 526 5.29 -17.83 -30.71
CA LEU A 526 6.23 -18.85 -30.25
C LEU A 526 7.14 -19.35 -31.36
N ARG A 527 6.61 -19.62 -32.56
CA ARG A 527 7.41 -20.04 -33.72
C ARG A 527 8.44 -18.97 -34.14
N ASP A 528 8.04 -17.71 -34.07
CA ASP A 528 8.86 -16.61 -34.58
C ASP A 528 9.95 -16.22 -33.56
N ASN A 529 9.64 -16.32 -32.25
CA ASN A 529 10.49 -15.84 -31.13
C ASN A 529 11.20 -16.93 -30.30
N MET A 530 10.73 -18.18 -30.28
CA MET A 530 11.37 -19.29 -29.55
C MET A 530 12.20 -20.15 -30.49
N GLU A 531 13.24 -20.80 -29.95
CA GLU A 531 14.01 -21.81 -30.68
C GLU A 531 13.10 -22.89 -31.28
N HIS A 532 13.57 -23.54 -32.34
CA HIS A 532 12.74 -24.53 -33.04
C HIS A 532 12.38 -25.69 -32.10
N VAL A 533 11.13 -26.15 -32.12
CA VAL A 533 10.60 -27.21 -31.22
C VAL A 533 11.41 -28.52 -31.29
N ASN A 534 12.12 -28.75 -32.39
CA ASN A 534 13.06 -29.88 -32.53
C ASN A 534 14.21 -29.87 -31.50
N THR A 535 14.52 -28.76 -30.84
CA THR A 535 15.52 -28.74 -29.75
C THR A 535 14.99 -29.40 -28.46
N ILE A 536 13.67 -29.59 -28.36
CA ILE A 536 12.96 -30.13 -27.19
C ILE A 536 12.03 -31.30 -27.53
N THR A 537 12.12 -31.84 -28.75
CA THR A 537 11.31 -32.98 -29.19
C THR A 537 11.51 -34.20 -28.30
N SER A 538 10.43 -34.96 -28.08
CA SER A 538 10.47 -36.23 -27.37
C SER A 538 11.03 -37.38 -28.22
N SER A 539 11.09 -37.20 -29.55
CA SER A 539 11.53 -38.21 -30.50
C SER A 539 13.00 -38.04 -30.92
N GLY A 540 13.75 -39.15 -31.03
CA GLY A 540 15.15 -39.16 -31.47
C GLY A 540 16.16 -39.52 -30.37
N SER A 541 17.40 -39.80 -30.76
CA SER A 541 18.49 -40.12 -29.82
C SER A 541 19.01 -38.86 -29.11
N ARG A 542 19.52 -39.00 -27.88
CA ARG A 542 20.16 -37.89 -27.13
C ARG A 542 21.24 -37.18 -27.94
N SER A 543 21.98 -37.92 -28.78
CA SER A 543 23.00 -37.37 -29.67
C SER A 543 22.42 -36.53 -30.81
N ALA A 544 21.31 -36.95 -31.42
CA ALA A 544 20.63 -36.18 -32.46
C ALA A 544 20.01 -34.89 -31.89
N GLN A 545 19.49 -34.95 -30.67
CA GLN A 545 18.96 -33.79 -29.94
C GLN A 545 20.07 -32.80 -29.58
N PHE A 546 21.21 -33.30 -29.10
CA PHE A 546 22.38 -32.46 -28.85
C PHE A 546 22.86 -31.75 -30.12
N LEU A 547 22.94 -32.47 -31.24
CA LEU A 547 23.29 -31.88 -32.53
C LEU A 547 22.27 -30.83 -32.99
N ALA A 548 20.95 -31.09 -32.84
CA ALA A 548 19.91 -30.12 -33.15
C ALA A 548 19.99 -28.87 -32.26
N SER A 549 20.37 -29.01 -30.99
CA SER A 549 20.58 -27.89 -30.05
C SER A 549 21.83 -27.06 -30.34
N GLN A 550 22.75 -27.60 -31.15
CA GLN A 550 23.97 -26.90 -31.59
C GLN A 550 23.89 -26.41 -33.04
N ASP A 551 22.89 -26.83 -33.81
CA ASP A 551 22.74 -26.42 -35.20
C ASP A 551 22.28 -24.95 -35.27
N PRO A 552 23.06 -24.06 -35.92
CA PRO A 552 22.70 -22.66 -36.08
C PRO A 552 21.40 -22.43 -36.89
N LYS A 553 20.89 -23.43 -37.63
CA LYS A 553 19.58 -23.38 -38.28
C LYS A 553 18.41 -23.38 -37.28
N PHE A 554 18.57 -24.05 -36.14
CA PHE A 554 17.54 -24.13 -35.10
C PHE A 554 17.78 -23.13 -33.97
N ARG A 555 19.03 -22.69 -33.82
CA ARG A 555 19.51 -21.75 -32.80
C ARG A 555 19.80 -20.38 -33.41
N ALA A 556 18.75 -19.61 -33.70
CA ALA A 556 18.91 -18.22 -34.11
C ALA A 556 19.26 -17.33 -32.90
N LYS A 557 20.27 -16.46 -33.05
CA LYS A 557 20.78 -15.58 -31.98
C LYS A 557 19.71 -14.65 -31.36
N TYR A 558 18.64 -14.36 -32.09
CA TYR A 558 17.54 -13.50 -31.64
C TYR A 558 16.38 -14.27 -30.98
N ARG A 559 16.39 -15.61 -31.03
CA ARG A 559 15.33 -16.46 -30.47
C ARG A 559 15.66 -16.89 -29.05
N ARG A 560 14.62 -17.03 -28.23
CA ARG A 560 14.73 -17.47 -26.83
C ARG A 560 14.83 -19.00 -26.76
N GLN A 561 15.71 -19.48 -25.89
CA GLN A 561 15.80 -20.90 -25.53
C GLN A 561 14.54 -21.34 -24.77
N TRP A 562 14.15 -22.59 -24.98
CA TRP A 562 13.10 -23.23 -24.20
C TRP A 562 13.54 -23.42 -22.75
N PRO A 563 12.81 -22.88 -21.76
CA PRO A 563 13.18 -22.97 -20.35
C PRO A 563 12.88 -24.35 -19.76
N GLN A 564 13.52 -24.74 -18.65
CA GLN A 564 13.17 -25.97 -17.94
C GLN A 564 11.75 -25.96 -17.40
N ASN A 565 11.21 -24.77 -17.07
CA ASN A 565 9.87 -24.59 -16.54
C ASN A 565 9.14 -23.50 -17.34
N LEU A 566 7.98 -23.83 -17.87
CA LEU A 566 7.08 -22.91 -18.56
C LEU A 566 5.87 -22.63 -17.66
N VAL A 567 5.60 -21.37 -17.37
CA VAL A 567 4.50 -20.95 -16.47
C VAL A 567 3.49 -20.14 -17.26
N PHE A 568 2.21 -20.48 -17.15
CA PHE A 568 1.11 -19.81 -17.85
C PHE A 568 -0.24 -20.00 -17.15
N PHE A 569 -1.25 -19.22 -17.53
CA PHE A 569 -2.64 -19.42 -17.08
C PHE A 569 -3.36 -20.48 -17.91
N ALA A 570 -4.29 -21.21 -17.31
CA ALA A 570 -5.08 -22.24 -18.00
C ALA A 570 -5.80 -21.73 -19.26
N ALA A 571 -6.12 -20.44 -19.35
CA ALA A 571 -6.61 -19.80 -20.57
C ALA A 571 -5.73 -20.01 -21.82
N LEU A 572 -4.41 -20.25 -21.64
CA LEU A 572 -3.45 -20.49 -22.71
C LEU A 572 -3.19 -21.99 -22.98
N GLU A 573 -3.80 -22.89 -22.20
CA GLU A 573 -3.44 -24.31 -22.17
C GLU A 573 -3.68 -25.01 -23.52
N ASP A 574 -4.81 -24.75 -24.19
CA ASP A 574 -5.15 -25.41 -25.46
C ASP A 574 -4.20 -24.98 -26.59
N GLU A 575 -3.82 -23.71 -26.64
CA GLU A 575 -2.85 -23.17 -27.60
C GLU A 575 -1.47 -23.81 -27.42
N LEU A 576 -1.03 -23.98 -26.17
CA LEU A 576 0.25 -24.61 -25.88
C LEU A 576 0.24 -26.12 -26.10
N LYS A 577 -0.88 -26.80 -25.86
CA LYS A 577 -1.03 -28.24 -26.14
C LYS A 577 -0.81 -28.52 -27.62
N ASP A 578 -1.35 -27.68 -28.49
CA ASP A 578 -1.18 -27.82 -29.93
C ASP A 578 0.27 -27.59 -30.39
N VAL A 579 0.96 -26.60 -29.81
CA VAL A 579 2.35 -26.26 -30.18
C VAL A 579 3.36 -27.27 -29.61
N LEU A 580 3.12 -27.78 -28.40
CA LEU A 580 4.10 -28.56 -27.63
C LEU A 580 3.74 -30.06 -27.51
N LYS A 581 2.71 -30.54 -28.23
CA LYS A 581 2.20 -31.92 -28.16
C LYS A 581 3.27 -33.01 -28.28
N GLU A 582 4.27 -32.81 -29.14
CA GLU A 582 5.32 -33.80 -29.46
C GLU A 582 6.63 -33.56 -28.69
N THR A 583 6.61 -32.66 -27.69
CA THR A 583 7.80 -32.29 -26.92
C THR A 583 7.92 -33.05 -25.61
N ARG A 584 9.02 -32.82 -24.89
CA ARG A 584 9.24 -33.35 -23.54
C ARG A 584 8.54 -32.57 -22.42
N TYR A 585 7.77 -31.52 -22.73
CA TYR A 585 7.05 -30.78 -21.71
C TYR A 585 5.88 -31.59 -21.15
N LYS A 586 5.79 -31.66 -19.82
CA LYS A 586 4.66 -32.25 -19.11
C LYS A 586 4.19 -31.36 -17.98
N GLU A 587 2.90 -31.41 -17.67
CA GLU A 587 2.37 -30.74 -16.49
C GLU A 587 3.00 -31.34 -15.22
N CYS A 588 3.66 -30.49 -14.45
CA CYS A 588 4.35 -30.86 -13.22
C CYS A 588 3.78 -30.12 -11.99
N TRP A 589 2.99 -29.07 -12.20
CA TRP A 589 2.25 -28.37 -11.15
C TRP A 589 1.07 -27.61 -11.73
N ARG A 590 -0.01 -27.56 -10.95
CA ARG A 590 -1.19 -26.72 -11.20
C ARG A 590 -1.66 -26.15 -9.87
N GLY A 591 -1.90 -24.85 -9.82
CA GLY A 591 -2.33 -24.15 -8.62
C GLY A 591 -3.52 -23.25 -8.90
N PHE A 592 -4.51 -23.34 -8.01
CA PHE A 592 -5.72 -22.52 -8.09
C PHE A 592 -5.38 -21.02 -8.08
N ASN A 593 -5.87 -20.28 -9.08
CA ASN A 593 -5.67 -18.83 -9.15
C ASN A 593 -6.84 -18.04 -8.56
N SER A 594 -8.01 -18.15 -9.18
CA SER A 594 -9.21 -17.39 -8.82
C SER A 594 -10.45 -17.98 -9.48
N HIS A 595 -11.61 -17.79 -8.86
CA HIS A 595 -12.92 -18.15 -9.45
C HIS A 595 -13.30 -17.24 -10.62
N PHE A 596 -12.83 -15.99 -10.61
CA PHE A 596 -13.12 -15.00 -11.64
C PHE A 596 -11.94 -14.04 -11.80
N HIS A 597 -11.81 -13.46 -13.00
CA HIS A 597 -10.86 -12.42 -13.32
C HIS A 597 -11.47 -11.51 -14.39
N ASP A 598 -11.17 -10.21 -14.35
CA ASP A 598 -11.64 -9.23 -15.34
C ASP A 598 -10.92 -9.37 -16.70
N ASP A 599 -9.61 -9.60 -16.68
CA ASP A 599 -8.82 -10.02 -17.85
C ASP A 599 -9.02 -11.51 -18.17
N SER A 600 -9.62 -11.82 -19.33
CA SER A 600 -9.85 -13.19 -19.80
C SER A 600 -8.57 -14.00 -19.97
N ARG A 601 -7.43 -13.34 -20.22
CA ARG A 601 -6.11 -13.97 -20.36
C ARG A 601 -5.57 -14.53 -19.03
N ARG A 602 -6.13 -14.09 -17.90
CA ARG A 602 -5.72 -14.46 -16.53
C ARG A 602 -6.71 -15.43 -15.84
N VAL A 603 -7.69 -15.95 -16.59
CA VAL A 603 -8.71 -16.86 -16.07
C VAL A 603 -8.16 -18.28 -15.94
N GLY A 604 -8.66 -18.98 -14.91
CA GLY A 604 -8.30 -20.36 -14.60
C GLY A 604 -7.01 -20.48 -13.78
N ASP A 605 -6.57 -21.71 -13.56
CA ASP A 605 -5.42 -22.03 -12.72
C ASP A 605 -4.10 -21.53 -13.32
N VAL A 606 -3.09 -21.37 -12.48
CA VAL A 606 -1.70 -21.23 -12.96
C VAL A 606 -1.11 -22.63 -13.13
N ILE A 607 -0.51 -22.88 -14.28
CA ILE A 607 0.04 -24.18 -14.66
C ILE A 607 1.55 -24.03 -14.88
N VAL A 608 2.30 -25.04 -14.45
CA VAL A 608 3.71 -25.19 -14.80
C VAL A 608 3.90 -26.47 -15.61
N TRP A 609 4.49 -26.30 -16.79
CA TRP A 609 5.00 -27.41 -17.58
C TRP A 609 6.52 -27.50 -17.45
N CYS A 610 7.00 -28.71 -17.17
CA CYS A 610 8.40 -29.00 -16.96
C CYS A 610 8.94 -29.79 -18.13
N LEU A 611 10.14 -29.43 -18.58
CA LEU A 611 10.86 -30.21 -19.59
C LEU A 611 11.45 -31.45 -18.89
N ASP A 612 10.97 -32.64 -19.23
CA ASP A 612 11.54 -33.90 -18.72
C ASP A 612 13.00 -34.03 -19.16
N GLU A 613 13.94 -34.13 -18.21
CA GLU A 613 15.39 -34.28 -18.48
C GLU A 613 15.79 -35.66 -18.99
#